data_AF-A0A0K0HCG2-F1
#
_entry.id   AF-A0A0K0HCG2-F1
#
_cell.length_a   1.000
_cell.length_b   1.000
_cell.length_c   1.000
_cell.angle_alpha   90.00
_cell.angle_beta   90.00
_cell.angle_gamma   90.00
#
_symmetry.space_group_name_H-M   'P 1'
#
loop_
_entity.id
_entity.type
_entity.pdbx_description
1 polymer ?
#
loop_
_entity_poly.entity_id
_entity_poly.type
_entity_poly.pdbx_seq_one_letter_code
_entity_poly.pdbx_strand_id
1 'polypeptide(L)'
;MSWIKKSALWWGFGGAVAMALVIMGTWQGVHYTSTTEFCLSCHAMRTVGEEYRSSTHFRNASGVRAECKDCHIPPGIMPTLLRKTEALNDLYHTFISPSIDTPEKFASKRAELAQREWQRMSASNSATCKSCHRYEAMDHAKQSANAAAQMSAAMAKNSNCIDCHKGIAHHKPDMSSGFRERYKQLLRQGEAPTGNDVLYTLSENALTVAPGAPFGKAMLFPATPVKVLKREKDYLLVEVTGWRESKGRGRVITQFRGKRVFSAVLDASLMDNVNVLQTQVDPESHQQWQQVSVTAWSPATGYINNIDPLWRYADQMLQSTCSACHSTPPPTRYTANGWIAGLKAMSTYYRLSPVEERTLLKYLQTHASDVPASEKK
;
A
#
# COMPACT_ATOMS: atom_id res chain seq x y z
N MET A 1 58.04 23.32 -27.23
CA MET A 1 57.29 22.61 -26.15
C MET A 1 56.65 23.49 -25.08
N SER A 2 57.10 24.74 -24.84
CA SER A 2 56.53 25.62 -23.79
C SER A 2 55.17 26.24 -24.12
N TRP A 3 54.94 26.64 -25.39
CA TRP A 3 53.73 27.37 -25.79
C TRP A 3 52.46 26.48 -25.88
N ILE A 4 52.62 25.24 -26.38
CA ILE A 4 51.54 24.23 -26.44
C ILE A 4 51.07 23.83 -25.03
N LYS A 5 51.97 23.81 -24.03
CA LYS A 5 51.62 23.55 -22.63
C LYS A 5 50.84 24.72 -22.00
N LYS A 6 51.13 25.98 -22.40
CA LYS A 6 50.40 27.17 -21.93
C LYS A 6 49.01 27.26 -22.56
N SER A 7 48.86 27.01 -23.87
CA SER A 7 47.54 27.01 -24.51
C SER A 7 46.66 25.88 -23.98
N ALA A 8 47.20 24.68 -23.77
CA ALA A 8 46.46 23.58 -23.13
C ALA A 8 46.01 23.92 -21.70
N LEU A 9 46.83 24.65 -20.93
CA LEU A 9 46.44 25.15 -19.60
C LEU A 9 45.29 26.17 -19.66
N TRP A 10 45.34 27.10 -20.63
CA TRP A 10 44.29 28.10 -20.82
C TRP A 10 42.97 27.49 -21.31
N TRP A 11 43.04 26.49 -22.21
CA TRP A 11 41.85 25.73 -22.63
C TRP A 11 41.29 24.88 -21.49
N GLY A 12 42.15 24.24 -20.69
CA GLY A 12 41.73 23.51 -19.49
C GLY A 12 41.07 24.42 -18.45
N PHE A 13 41.64 25.60 -18.21
CA PHE A 13 41.06 26.61 -17.32
C PHE A 13 39.72 27.15 -17.86
N GLY A 14 39.67 27.54 -19.14
CA GLY A 14 38.45 27.99 -19.79
C GLY A 14 37.32 26.94 -19.74
N GLY A 15 37.66 25.67 -19.98
CA GLY A 15 36.73 24.55 -19.83
C GLY A 15 36.24 24.37 -18.39
N ALA A 16 37.12 24.49 -17.39
CA ALA A 16 36.74 24.40 -15.99
C ALA A 16 35.81 25.56 -15.56
N VAL A 17 36.07 26.79 -16.00
CA VAL A 17 35.20 27.94 -15.74
C VAL A 17 33.84 27.74 -16.39
N ALA A 18 33.80 27.30 -17.65
CA ALA A 18 32.54 27.01 -18.34
C ALA A 18 31.73 25.93 -17.60
N MET A 19 32.37 24.83 -17.19
CA MET A 19 31.73 23.77 -16.43
C MET A 19 31.19 24.28 -15.08
N ALA A 20 31.97 25.09 -14.35
CA ALA A 20 31.53 25.68 -13.08
C ALA A 20 30.30 26.59 -13.27
N LEU A 21 30.29 27.42 -14.32
CA LEU A 21 29.15 28.28 -14.64
C LEU A 21 27.90 27.47 -14.98
N VAL A 22 28.04 26.38 -15.73
CA VAL A 22 26.92 25.47 -16.03
C VAL A 22 26.38 24.85 -14.74
N ILE A 23 27.25 24.30 -13.88
CA ILE A 23 26.84 23.68 -12.61
C ILE A 23 26.11 24.69 -11.71
N MET A 24 26.67 25.90 -11.55
CA MET A 24 26.04 26.96 -10.74
C MET A 24 24.71 27.40 -11.34
N GLY A 25 24.64 27.60 -12.65
CA GLY A 25 23.41 27.98 -13.35
C GLY A 25 22.31 26.91 -13.21
N THR A 26 22.66 25.63 -13.41
CA THR A 26 21.72 24.53 -13.22
C THR A 26 21.26 24.42 -11.77
N TRP A 27 22.16 24.55 -10.80
CA TRP A 27 21.81 24.51 -9.39
C TRP A 27 20.89 25.68 -8.98
N GLN A 28 21.13 26.88 -9.52
CA GLN A 28 20.24 28.01 -9.32
C GLN A 28 18.84 27.75 -9.90
N GLY A 29 18.74 27.09 -11.06
CA GLY A 29 17.47 26.63 -11.62
C GLY A 29 16.75 25.63 -10.71
N VAL A 30 17.49 24.71 -10.08
CA VAL A 30 16.94 23.77 -9.08
C VAL A 30 16.39 24.53 -7.87
N HIS A 31 17.10 25.54 -7.37
CA HIS A 31 16.64 26.39 -6.27
C HIS A 31 15.38 27.17 -6.63
N TYR A 32 15.38 27.84 -7.78
CA TYR A 32 14.24 28.64 -8.24
C TYR A 32 12.97 27.78 -8.38
N THR A 33 13.08 26.62 -9.03
CA THR A 33 11.96 25.67 -9.18
C THR A 33 11.56 24.98 -7.89
N SER A 34 12.24 25.24 -6.77
CA SER A 34 11.90 24.74 -5.42
C SER A 34 11.22 25.81 -4.55
N THR A 35 11.05 27.03 -5.06
CA THR A 35 10.37 28.08 -4.32
C THR A 35 8.86 27.80 -4.22
N THR A 36 8.25 28.25 -3.12
CA THR A 36 6.79 28.19 -2.97
C THR A 36 6.08 28.97 -4.08
N GLU A 37 6.65 30.09 -4.53
CA GLU A 37 6.11 30.86 -5.66
C GLU A 37 6.03 30.02 -6.94
N PHE A 38 7.10 29.32 -7.30
CA PHE A 38 7.11 28.41 -8.44
C PHE A 38 6.11 27.26 -8.26
N CYS A 39 6.05 26.64 -7.08
CA CYS A 39 5.08 25.56 -6.83
C CYS A 39 3.63 26.06 -7.01
N LEU A 40 3.32 27.28 -6.55
CA LEU A 40 1.99 27.86 -6.63
C LEU A 40 1.67 28.50 -7.98
N SER A 41 2.61 28.55 -8.92
CA SER A 41 2.35 29.08 -10.26
C SER A 41 1.47 28.15 -11.11
N CYS A 42 1.30 26.89 -10.71
CA CYS A 42 0.41 25.93 -11.35
C CYS A 42 -1.00 25.98 -10.73
N HIS A 43 -2.06 26.03 -11.55
CA HIS A 43 -3.44 26.06 -11.07
C HIS A 43 -3.79 24.87 -10.15
N ALA A 44 -3.23 23.69 -10.45
CA ALA A 44 -3.45 22.46 -9.69
C ALA A 44 -2.95 22.55 -8.24
N MET A 45 -2.03 23.47 -7.94
CA MET A 45 -1.45 23.67 -6.62
C MET A 45 -2.19 24.72 -5.78
N ARG A 46 -3.20 25.40 -6.34
CA ARG A 46 -3.94 26.45 -5.63
C ARG A 46 -4.63 25.92 -4.37
N THR A 47 -5.32 24.79 -4.46
CA THR A 47 -6.03 24.17 -3.33
C THR A 47 -5.06 23.87 -2.18
N VAL A 48 -3.93 23.20 -2.46
CA VAL A 48 -2.94 22.90 -1.42
C VAL A 48 -2.24 24.14 -0.88
N GLY A 49 -2.10 25.19 -1.70
CA GLY A 49 -1.57 26.49 -1.27
C GLY A 49 -2.49 27.22 -0.30
N GLU A 50 -3.81 27.17 -0.51
CA GLU A 50 -4.81 27.73 0.40
C GLU A 50 -4.82 26.97 1.74
N GLU A 51 -4.74 25.63 1.71
CA GLU A 51 -4.64 24.79 2.92
C GLU A 51 -3.33 25.05 3.68
N TYR A 52 -2.22 25.18 2.98
CA TYR A 52 -0.94 25.48 3.61
C TYR A 52 -0.98 26.81 4.38
N ARG A 53 -1.64 27.84 3.84
CA ARG A 53 -1.78 29.16 4.50
C ARG A 53 -2.56 29.12 5.81
N SER A 54 -3.44 28.13 6.01
CA SER A 54 -4.16 27.95 7.27
C SER A 54 -3.39 27.07 8.28
N SER A 55 -2.25 26.49 7.89
CA SER A 55 -1.46 25.60 8.74
C SER A 55 -0.55 26.34 9.72
N THR A 56 -0.16 25.63 10.78
CA THR A 56 0.85 26.10 11.75
C THR A 56 2.24 26.28 11.13
N HIS A 57 2.53 25.60 10.02
CA HIS A 57 3.80 25.76 9.30
C HIS A 57 3.86 27.05 8.48
N PHE A 58 2.71 27.70 8.25
CA PHE A 58 2.63 29.02 7.62
C PHE A 58 2.46 30.17 8.63
N ARG A 59 1.63 29.96 9.65
CA ARG A 59 1.32 30.93 10.72
C ARG A 59 1.51 30.30 12.10
N ASN A 60 2.53 30.76 12.82
CA ASN A 60 2.88 30.29 14.17
C ASN A 60 3.44 31.43 15.01
N ALA A 61 3.62 31.15 16.31
CA ALA A 61 4.11 32.11 17.28
C ALA A 61 5.60 32.46 17.15
N SER A 62 6.42 31.62 16.49
CA SER A 62 7.85 31.88 16.31
C SER A 62 8.16 32.77 15.11
N GLY A 63 7.20 32.97 14.21
CA GLY A 63 7.40 33.74 12.97
C GLY A 63 8.24 33.00 11.92
N VAL A 64 8.63 31.75 12.18
CA VAL A 64 9.42 30.92 11.25
C VAL A 64 8.46 30.15 10.34
N ARG A 65 8.64 30.28 9.02
CA ARG A 65 7.82 29.60 8.03
C ARG A 65 8.62 28.47 7.37
N ALA A 66 8.01 27.28 7.30
CA ALA A 66 8.52 26.20 6.45
C ALA A 66 7.90 26.35 5.06
N GLU A 67 8.72 26.45 4.02
CA GLU A 67 8.29 26.58 2.62
C GLU A 67 7.93 25.21 2.01
N CYS A 68 7.30 25.19 0.82
CA CYS A 68 6.89 23.94 0.17
C CYS A 68 8.05 22.93 0.05
N LYS A 69 9.25 23.40 -0.33
CA LYS A 69 10.44 22.55 -0.45
C LYS A 69 10.89 21.93 0.87
N ASP A 70 10.71 22.62 1.98
CA ASP A 70 11.23 22.19 3.28
C ASP A 70 10.50 20.94 3.77
N CYS A 71 9.29 20.68 3.26
CA CYS A 71 8.52 19.46 3.51
C CYS A 71 8.58 18.46 2.35
N HIS A 72 8.54 18.91 1.09
CA HIS A 72 8.38 18.03 -0.10
C HIS A 72 9.68 17.65 -0.81
N ILE A 73 10.81 18.30 -0.52
CA ILE A 73 12.11 18.02 -1.15
C ILE A 73 13.10 17.53 -0.08
N PRO A 74 13.49 16.24 -0.08
CA PRO A 74 14.43 15.71 0.89
C PRO A 74 15.78 16.42 0.86
N PRO A 75 16.42 16.66 2.02
CA PRO A 75 17.70 17.35 2.07
C PRO A 75 18.82 16.54 1.38
N GLY A 76 19.79 17.25 0.83
CA GLY A 76 20.94 16.68 0.12
C GLY A 76 20.80 16.73 -1.40
N ILE A 77 21.95 16.75 -2.09
CA ILE A 77 22.02 16.93 -3.55
C ILE A 77 21.33 15.77 -4.28
N MET A 78 21.71 14.53 -3.98
CA MET A 78 21.16 13.35 -4.67
C MET A 78 19.64 13.17 -4.41
N PRO A 79 19.13 13.24 -3.15
CA PRO A 79 17.69 13.16 -2.91
C PRO A 79 16.89 14.30 -3.56
N THR A 80 17.44 15.52 -3.58
CA THR A 80 16.82 16.66 -4.28
C THR A 80 16.69 16.39 -5.78
N LEU A 81 17.77 15.93 -6.42
CA LEU A 81 17.76 15.62 -7.85
C LEU A 81 16.78 14.48 -8.18
N LEU A 82 16.75 13.41 -7.38
CA LEU A 82 15.76 12.34 -7.52
C LEU A 82 14.34 12.87 -7.42
N ARG A 83 14.03 13.68 -6.40
CA ARG A 83 12.69 14.28 -6.26
C ARG A 83 12.33 15.17 -7.44
N LYS A 84 13.29 15.92 -7.98
CA LYS A 84 13.09 16.76 -9.17
C LYS A 84 12.82 15.93 -10.42
N THR A 85 13.48 14.78 -10.58
CA THR A 85 13.16 13.85 -11.67
C THR A 85 11.77 13.24 -11.53
N GLU A 86 11.34 12.85 -10.32
CA GLU A 86 9.98 12.37 -10.06
C GLU A 86 8.92 13.45 -10.34
N ALA A 87 9.24 14.73 -10.09
CA ALA A 87 8.36 15.87 -10.34
C ALA A 87 8.03 16.07 -11.83
N LEU A 88 8.77 15.45 -12.75
CA LEU A 88 8.43 15.46 -14.18
C LEU A 88 7.05 14.83 -14.44
N ASN A 89 6.61 13.90 -13.58
CA ASN A 89 5.27 13.34 -13.64
C ASN A 89 4.18 14.39 -13.33
N ASP A 90 4.48 15.33 -12.43
CA ASP A 90 3.55 16.42 -12.11
C ASP A 90 3.41 17.36 -13.34
N LEU A 91 4.49 17.58 -14.12
CA LEU A 91 4.43 18.31 -15.39
C LEU A 91 3.62 17.55 -16.46
N TYR A 92 3.83 16.24 -16.61
CA TYR A 92 3.05 15.40 -17.53
C TYR A 92 1.55 15.50 -17.23
N HIS A 93 1.16 15.39 -15.96
CA HIS A 93 -0.24 15.53 -15.54
C HIS A 93 -0.76 16.97 -15.56
N THR A 94 0.10 17.98 -15.67
CA THR A 94 -0.33 19.36 -15.87
C THR A 94 -0.60 19.65 -17.35
N PHE A 95 0.29 19.20 -18.24
CA PHE A 95 0.27 19.60 -19.65
C PHE A 95 -0.32 18.56 -20.62
N ILE A 96 -0.18 17.27 -20.33
CA ILE A 96 -0.54 16.18 -21.25
C ILE A 96 -1.79 15.45 -20.78
N SER A 97 -1.89 15.16 -19.48
CA SER A 97 -3.02 14.41 -18.91
C SER A 97 -3.55 15.06 -17.62
N PRO A 98 -4.29 16.19 -17.74
CA PRO A 98 -4.92 16.89 -16.61
C PRO A 98 -5.79 15.95 -15.78
N SER A 99 -5.33 15.69 -14.55
CA SER A 99 -6.00 14.73 -13.67
C SER A 99 -6.41 15.28 -12.29
N ILE A 100 -6.02 16.52 -12.00
CA ILE A 100 -6.34 17.28 -10.76
C ILE A 100 -6.56 18.77 -11.03
N ASP A 101 -6.94 19.13 -12.25
CA ASP A 101 -7.08 20.51 -12.74
C ASP A 101 -8.30 21.26 -12.17
N THR A 102 -9.23 20.56 -11.53
CA THR A 102 -10.37 21.16 -10.81
C THR A 102 -10.39 20.69 -9.35
N PRO A 103 -11.02 21.45 -8.43
CA PRO A 103 -11.19 21.04 -7.04
C PRO A 103 -11.85 19.67 -6.88
N GLU A 104 -12.82 19.33 -7.74
CA GLU A 104 -13.54 18.05 -7.71
C GLU A 104 -12.63 16.90 -8.13
N LYS A 105 -11.85 17.09 -9.21
CA LYS A 105 -10.85 16.11 -9.65
C LYS A 105 -9.77 15.92 -8.58
N PHE A 106 -9.26 17.01 -8.00
CA PHE A 106 -8.31 16.94 -6.88
C PHE A 106 -8.91 16.18 -5.68
N ALA A 107 -10.16 16.50 -5.30
CA ALA A 107 -10.85 15.83 -4.19
C ALA A 107 -10.99 14.32 -4.44
N SER A 108 -11.37 13.91 -5.65
CA SER A 108 -11.49 12.50 -6.04
C SER A 108 -10.18 11.72 -5.92
N LYS A 109 -9.04 12.39 -6.10
CA LYS A 109 -7.69 11.81 -6.02
C LYS A 109 -6.98 12.10 -4.70
N ARG A 110 -7.59 12.86 -3.79
CA ARG A 110 -6.90 13.36 -2.59
C ARG A 110 -6.32 12.24 -1.73
N ALA A 111 -7.09 11.16 -1.52
CA ALA A 111 -6.62 10.02 -0.73
C ALA A 111 -5.43 9.31 -1.38
N GLU A 112 -5.46 9.12 -2.71
CA GLU A 112 -4.36 8.51 -3.47
C GLU A 112 -3.10 9.38 -3.40
N LEU A 113 -3.24 10.69 -3.67
CA LEU A 113 -2.12 11.64 -3.64
C LEU A 113 -1.51 11.76 -2.25
N ALA A 114 -2.33 11.88 -1.21
CA ALA A 114 -1.85 11.94 0.16
C ALA A 114 -1.09 10.66 0.55
N GLN A 115 -1.61 9.48 0.17
CA GLN A 115 -0.94 8.21 0.44
C GLN A 115 0.41 8.12 -0.28
N ARG A 116 0.49 8.57 -1.54
CA ARG A 116 1.75 8.64 -2.31
C ARG A 116 2.78 9.54 -1.61
N GLU A 117 2.36 10.74 -1.19
CA GLU A 117 3.26 11.68 -0.52
C GLU A 117 3.71 11.17 0.86
N TRP A 118 2.81 10.55 1.62
CA TRP A 118 3.16 9.94 2.90
C TRP A 118 4.11 8.76 2.72
N GLN A 119 3.88 7.87 1.76
CA GLN A 119 4.80 6.77 1.45
C GLN A 119 6.19 7.28 1.10
N ARG A 120 6.31 8.35 0.30
CA ARG A 120 7.61 8.96 -0.03
C ARG A 120 8.28 9.56 1.22
N MET A 121 7.55 10.32 2.02
CA MET A 121 8.08 10.88 3.27
C MET A 121 8.54 9.76 4.21
N SER A 122 7.76 8.69 4.32
CA SER A 122 8.09 7.49 5.10
C SER A 122 9.32 6.76 4.60
N ALA A 123 9.50 6.62 3.28
CA ALA A 123 10.67 5.98 2.69
C ALA A 123 11.99 6.71 3.05
N SER A 124 11.92 8.02 3.24
CA SER A 124 13.05 8.84 3.74
C SER A 124 13.12 8.95 5.27
N ASN A 125 12.31 8.16 6.00
CA ASN A 125 12.16 8.26 7.45
C ASN A 125 11.85 9.69 7.96
N SER A 126 10.99 10.42 7.23
CA SER A 126 10.66 11.83 7.47
C SER A 126 11.90 12.73 7.57
N ALA A 127 12.90 12.53 6.69
CA ALA A 127 14.13 13.32 6.68
C ALA A 127 13.89 14.84 6.63
N THR A 128 12.88 15.28 5.86
CA THR A 128 12.47 16.69 5.79
C THR A 128 11.97 17.20 7.13
N CYS A 129 11.08 16.46 7.80
CA CYS A 129 10.58 16.82 9.13
C CYS A 129 11.73 16.89 10.14
N LYS A 130 12.61 15.88 10.16
CA LYS A 130 13.72 15.77 11.11
C LYS A 130 14.83 16.80 10.86
N SER A 131 14.84 17.48 9.72
CA SER A 131 15.78 18.58 9.48
C SER A 131 15.52 19.78 10.38
N CYS A 132 14.26 20.01 10.78
CA CYS A 132 13.84 21.08 11.70
C CYS A 132 13.37 20.52 13.06
N HIS A 133 12.71 19.36 13.07
CA HIS A 133 12.13 18.70 14.24
C HIS A 133 13.02 17.55 14.72
N ARG A 134 14.23 17.88 15.16
CA ARG A 134 15.16 16.89 15.74
C ARG A 134 14.64 16.43 17.09
N TYR A 135 14.57 15.11 17.30
CA TYR A 135 14.07 14.55 18.55
C TYR A 135 14.81 15.14 19.77
N GLU A 136 16.13 15.25 19.70
CA GLU A 136 16.97 15.72 20.80
C GLU A 136 16.80 17.21 21.11
N ALA A 137 16.25 17.98 20.16
CA ALA A 137 15.97 19.40 20.32
C ALA A 137 14.53 19.67 20.78
N MET A 138 13.69 18.63 20.89
CA MET A 138 12.33 18.77 21.41
C MET A 138 12.34 18.86 22.94
N ASP A 139 11.75 19.92 23.47
CA ASP A 139 11.53 20.06 24.91
C ASP A 139 10.29 19.24 25.33
N HIS A 140 10.52 17.97 25.71
CA HIS A 140 9.44 17.07 26.15
C HIS A 140 8.74 17.53 27.44
N ALA A 141 9.39 18.36 28.27
CA ALA A 141 8.78 18.88 29.48
C ALA A 141 7.66 19.91 29.19
N LYS A 142 7.71 20.54 28.01
CA LYS A 142 6.65 21.46 27.53
C LYS A 142 5.56 20.77 26.72
N GLN A 143 5.67 19.48 26.49
CA GLN A 143 4.64 18.68 25.83
C GLN A 143 3.59 18.22 26.84
N SER A 144 2.38 17.90 26.38
CA SER A 144 1.41 17.21 27.24
C SER A 144 1.97 15.85 27.66
N ALA A 145 1.58 15.33 28.83
CA ALA A 145 2.12 14.07 29.35
C ALA A 145 2.00 12.91 28.34
N ASN A 146 0.87 12.81 27.63
CA ASN A 146 0.69 11.81 26.58
C ASN A 146 1.61 12.05 25.38
N ALA A 147 1.74 13.30 24.91
CA ALA A 147 2.63 13.62 23.80
C ALA A 147 4.09 13.32 24.15
N ALA A 148 4.54 13.69 25.35
CA ALA A 148 5.89 13.39 25.85
C ALA A 148 6.16 11.88 25.88
N ALA A 149 5.23 11.08 26.42
CA ALA A 149 5.36 9.62 26.46
C ALA A 149 5.46 9.00 25.05
N GLN A 150 4.57 9.40 24.14
CA GLN A 150 4.57 8.88 22.76
C GLN A 150 5.83 9.32 22.00
N MET A 151 6.23 10.58 22.14
CA MET A 151 7.41 11.13 21.44
C MET A 151 8.72 10.57 22.01
N SER A 152 8.79 10.27 23.30
CA SER A 152 9.95 9.57 23.89
C SER A 152 10.09 8.15 23.33
N ALA A 153 8.97 7.42 23.22
CA ALA A 153 8.97 6.10 22.59
C ALA A 153 9.31 6.16 21.09
N ALA A 154 8.85 7.20 20.39
CA ALA A 154 9.17 7.44 18.98
C ALA A 154 10.67 7.77 18.78
N MET A 155 11.23 8.62 19.64
CA MET A 155 12.67 8.95 19.66
C MET A 155 13.52 7.69 19.84
N ALA A 156 13.21 6.88 20.85
CA ALA A 156 13.96 5.65 21.15
C ALA A 156 13.99 4.65 19.96
N LYS A 157 12.97 4.70 19.09
CA LYS A 157 12.83 3.83 17.91
C LYS A 157 13.22 4.52 16.60
N ASN A 158 13.66 5.78 16.65
CA ASN A 158 13.85 6.65 15.48
C ASN A 158 12.67 6.58 14.49
N SER A 159 11.46 6.61 15.04
CA SER A 159 10.22 6.44 14.27
C SER A 159 10.07 7.51 13.19
N ASN A 160 9.22 7.20 12.23
CA ASN A 160 8.90 8.08 11.13
C ASN A 160 7.73 9.01 11.51
N CYS A 161 7.90 10.31 11.29
CA CYS A 161 6.98 11.34 11.81
C CYS A 161 5.60 11.28 11.15
N ILE A 162 5.58 11.08 9.82
CA ILE A 162 4.36 11.09 9.01
C ILE A 162 3.44 9.89 9.25
N ASP A 163 3.92 8.85 9.95
CA ASP A 163 3.08 7.70 10.29
C ASP A 163 1.98 8.07 11.30
N CYS A 164 2.25 9.07 12.15
CA CYS A 164 1.29 9.62 13.11
C CYS A 164 0.79 11.02 12.69
N HIS A 165 1.68 11.90 12.25
CA HIS A 165 1.35 13.29 11.94
C HIS A 165 0.87 13.43 10.49
N LYS A 166 -0.33 12.92 10.19
CA LYS A 166 -0.95 13.06 8.85
C LYS A 166 -1.85 14.31 8.81
N GLY A 167 -1.86 14.99 7.66
CA GLY A 167 -2.68 16.20 7.47
C GLY A 167 -2.15 17.45 8.19
N ILE A 168 -0.82 17.60 8.27
CA ILE A 168 -0.15 18.70 8.98
C ILE A 168 -0.41 20.06 8.32
N ALA A 169 -0.18 20.14 7.01
CA ALA A 169 -0.29 21.37 6.22
C ALA A 169 -1.47 21.34 5.23
N HIS A 170 -2.07 20.17 5.04
CA HIS A 170 -3.12 19.92 4.06
C HIS A 170 -4.25 19.15 4.73
N HIS A 171 -5.49 19.37 4.31
CA HIS A 171 -6.62 18.66 4.90
C HIS A 171 -6.46 17.16 4.69
N LYS A 172 -6.56 16.42 5.80
CA LYS A 172 -6.49 14.96 5.79
C LYS A 172 -7.66 14.42 4.95
N PRO A 173 -7.42 13.60 3.91
CA PRO A 173 -8.50 13.01 3.15
C PRO A 173 -9.37 12.11 4.04
N ASP A 174 -10.62 11.92 3.62
CA ASP A 174 -11.39 10.77 4.08
C ASP A 174 -10.67 9.51 3.61
N MET A 175 -10.10 8.80 4.57
CA MET A 175 -9.33 7.62 4.31
C MET A 175 -10.24 6.42 3.94
N SER A 176 -11.54 6.48 4.26
CA SER A 176 -12.48 5.37 4.05
C SER A 176 -13.02 5.26 2.62
N SER A 177 -13.16 6.37 1.89
CA SER A 177 -13.61 6.37 0.50
C SER A 177 -12.56 5.83 -0.48
N GLY A 178 -11.28 6.09 -0.22
CA GLY A 178 -10.20 5.76 -1.16
C GLY A 178 -10.11 4.27 -1.52
N PHE A 179 -10.13 3.37 -0.52
CA PHE A 179 -10.03 1.94 -0.80
C PHE A 179 -11.33 1.38 -1.41
N ARG A 180 -12.50 1.93 -1.04
CA ARG A 180 -13.80 1.50 -1.59
C ARG A 180 -13.95 1.85 -3.07
N GLU A 181 -13.52 3.03 -3.49
CA GLU A 181 -13.50 3.38 -4.92
C GLU A 181 -12.54 2.49 -5.71
N ARG A 182 -11.36 2.18 -5.14
CA ARG A 182 -10.43 1.23 -5.75
C ARG A 182 -11.04 -0.16 -5.91
N TYR A 183 -11.79 -0.63 -4.91
CA TYR A 183 -12.50 -1.90 -5.01
C TYR A 183 -13.54 -1.90 -6.14
N LYS A 184 -14.28 -0.80 -6.33
CA LYS A 184 -15.21 -0.66 -7.48
C LYS A 184 -14.48 -0.78 -8.82
N GLN A 185 -13.25 -0.27 -8.92
CA GLN A 185 -12.43 -0.43 -10.12
C GLN A 185 -11.98 -1.90 -10.30
N LEU A 186 -11.61 -2.59 -9.21
CA LEU A 186 -11.27 -4.01 -9.24
C LEU A 186 -12.46 -4.87 -9.69
N LEU A 187 -13.68 -4.56 -9.22
CA LEU A 187 -14.89 -5.26 -9.65
C LEU A 187 -15.10 -5.17 -11.17
N ARG A 188 -14.94 -3.98 -11.77
CA ARG A 188 -15.02 -3.79 -13.23
C ARG A 188 -13.94 -4.58 -13.98
N GLN A 189 -12.74 -4.69 -13.42
CA GLN A 189 -11.68 -5.51 -14.01
C GLN A 189 -11.98 -7.01 -13.91
N GLY A 190 -12.71 -7.44 -12.87
CA GLY A 190 -13.07 -8.83 -12.63
C GLY A 190 -14.33 -9.32 -13.35
N GLU A 191 -14.92 -8.50 -14.22
CA GLU A 191 -16.07 -8.87 -15.06
C GLU A 191 -15.65 -9.75 -16.26
N ALA A 192 -14.39 -9.72 -16.70
CA ALA A 192 -13.92 -10.50 -17.85
C ALA A 192 -12.40 -10.85 -17.81
N PRO A 193 -11.92 -11.66 -16.85
CA PRO A 193 -10.52 -12.07 -16.83
C PRO A 193 -10.19 -13.02 -18.00
N THR A 194 -9.33 -12.58 -18.90
CA THR A 194 -8.87 -13.35 -20.07
C THR A 194 -7.42 -13.84 -19.90
N GLY A 195 -7.08 -14.93 -20.60
CA GLY A 195 -5.68 -15.29 -20.91
C GLY A 195 -4.84 -15.95 -19.83
N ASN A 196 -5.25 -15.94 -18.55
CA ASN A 196 -4.49 -16.60 -17.48
C ASN A 196 -5.09 -17.93 -17.03
N ASP A 197 -4.20 -18.90 -16.78
CA ASP A 197 -4.52 -20.22 -16.22
C ASP A 197 -4.77 -20.16 -14.71
N VAL A 198 -4.23 -19.15 -14.02
CA VAL A 198 -4.43 -18.92 -12.59
C VAL A 198 -5.13 -17.59 -12.38
N LEU A 199 -6.26 -17.65 -11.69
CA LEU A 199 -7.06 -16.48 -11.30
C LEU A 199 -7.12 -16.37 -9.79
N TYR A 200 -7.45 -15.18 -9.30
CA TYR A 200 -7.61 -14.91 -7.87
C TYR A 200 -8.99 -14.37 -7.61
N THR A 201 -9.67 -14.88 -6.59
CA THR A 201 -11.00 -14.38 -6.20
C THR A 201 -10.92 -12.97 -5.63
N LEU A 202 -11.79 -12.08 -6.10
CA LEU A 202 -11.96 -10.73 -5.56
C LEU A 202 -12.75 -10.73 -4.26
N SER A 203 -13.80 -11.55 -4.21
CA SER A 203 -14.74 -11.68 -3.10
C SER A 203 -15.05 -13.14 -2.82
N GLU A 204 -16.07 -13.38 -2.00
CA GLU A 204 -16.65 -14.70 -1.91
C GLU A 204 -17.28 -15.10 -3.24
N ASN A 205 -16.92 -16.27 -3.75
CA ASN A 205 -17.48 -16.83 -4.99
C ASN A 205 -18.06 -18.20 -4.69
N ALA A 206 -19.27 -18.47 -5.16
CA ALA A 206 -19.93 -19.76 -4.94
C ALA A 206 -19.20 -20.89 -5.67
N LEU A 207 -19.19 -22.07 -5.05
CA LEU A 207 -18.72 -23.31 -5.65
C LEU A 207 -19.88 -24.27 -5.84
N THR A 208 -19.98 -24.89 -7.01
CA THR A 208 -21.06 -25.82 -7.37
C THR A 208 -20.52 -27.06 -8.08
N VAL A 209 -21.29 -28.15 -8.05
CA VAL A 209 -20.95 -29.41 -8.75
C VAL A 209 -21.15 -29.32 -10.27
N ALA A 210 -22.01 -28.41 -10.73
CA ALA A 210 -22.35 -28.21 -12.13
C ALA A 210 -22.65 -26.72 -12.41
N PRO A 211 -22.52 -26.26 -13.67
CA PRO A 211 -22.94 -24.92 -14.08
C PRO A 211 -24.42 -24.68 -13.73
N GLY A 212 -24.73 -23.56 -13.07
CA GLY A 212 -26.10 -23.17 -12.73
C GLY A 212 -26.79 -23.98 -11.63
N ALA A 213 -26.10 -24.90 -10.96
CA ALA A 213 -26.66 -25.59 -9.81
C ALA A 213 -26.92 -24.61 -8.64
N PRO A 214 -27.88 -24.90 -7.74
CA PRO A 214 -28.18 -24.03 -6.61
C PRO A 214 -26.96 -23.73 -5.75
N PHE A 215 -26.79 -22.46 -5.36
CA PHE A 215 -25.71 -22.07 -4.46
C PHE A 215 -25.93 -22.70 -3.08
N GLY A 216 -25.01 -23.58 -2.70
CA GLY A 216 -24.99 -24.22 -1.40
C GLY A 216 -24.23 -23.40 -0.36
N LYS A 217 -23.59 -24.11 0.57
CA LYS A 217 -22.67 -23.50 1.56
C LYS A 217 -21.23 -23.49 1.05
N ALA A 218 -20.97 -24.11 -0.09
CA ALA A 218 -19.66 -24.14 -0.69
C ALA A 218 -19.30 -22.79 -1.34
N MET A 219 -18.13 -22.26 -0.98
CA MET A 219 -17.65 -20.98 -1.45
C MET A 219 -16.13 -20.88 -1.40
N LEU A 220 -15.57 -20.05 -2.25
CA LEU A 220 -14.21 -19.54 -2.17
C LEU A 220 -14.17 -18.28 -1.33
N PHE A 221 -13.07 -18.08 -0.63
CA PHE A 221 -12.79 -16.83 0.10
C PHE A 221 -12.03 -15.84 -0.78
N PRO A 222 -12.03 -14.54 -0.47
CA PRO A 222 -11.24 -13.55 -1.18
C PRO A 222 -9.74 -13.90 -1.24
N ALA A 223 -9.07 -13.42 -2.28
CA ALA A 223 -7.64 -13.61 -2.53
C ALA A 223 -7.21 -15.08 -2.54
N THR A 224 -8.05 -15.95 -3.08
CA THR A 224 -7.78 -17.38 -3.23
C THR A 224 -7.32 -17.67 -4.66
N PRO A 225 -6.13 -18.26 -4.85
CA PRO A 225 -5.70 -18.70 -6.18
C PRO A 225 -6.51 -19.91 -6.63
N VAL A 226 -6.96 -19.88 -7.87
CA VAL A 226 -7.65 -20.99 -8.53
C VAL A 226 -7.06 -21.22 -9.90
N LYS A 227 -6.91 -22.49 -10.30
CA LYS A 227 -6.50 -22.86 -11.65
C LYS A 227 -7.74 -23.08 -12.52
N VAL A 228 -7.82 -22.41 -13.66
CA VAL A 228 -8.93 -22.56 -14.60
C VAL A 228 -8.70 -23.79 -15.46
N LEU A 229 -9.60 -24.78 -15.36
CA LEU A 229 -9.56 -26.00 -16.15
C LEU A 229 -10.43 -25.90 -17.41
N LYS A 230 -11.58 -25.25 -17.32
CA LYS A 230 -12.52 -25.07 -18.43
C LYS A 230 -13.27 -23.75 -18.29
N ARG A 231 -13.61 -23.13 -19.42
CA ARG A 231 -14.42 -21.91 -19.49
C ARG A 231 -15.70 -22.20 -20.27
N GLU A 232 -16.86 -21.97 -19.66
CA GLU A 232 -18.17 -22.15 -20.28
C GLU A 232 -19.03 -20.91 -20.05
N LYS A 233 -19.10 -20.02 -21.04
CA LYS A 233 -19.88 -18.76 -21.05
C LYS A 233 -19.91 -18.00 -19.71
N ASP A 234 -20.82 -18.36 -18.80
CA ASP A 234 -21.03 -17.71 -17.50
C ASP A 234 -20.36 -18.41 -16.31
N TYR A 235 -19.67 -19.54 -16.53
CA TYR A 235 -19.06 -20.40 -15.52
C TYR A 235 -17.63 -20.81 -15.86
N LEU A 236 -16.84 -21.06 -14.81
CA LEU A 236 -15.49 -21.59 -14.87
C LEU A 236 -15.44 -22.90 -14.10
N LEU A 237 -14.87 -23.94 -14.71
CA LEU A 237 -14.42 -25.11 -13.97
C LEU A 237 -13.06 -24.77 -13.38
N VAL A 238 -12.98 -24.69 -12.07
CA VAL A 238 -11.78 -24.28 -11.34
C VAL A 238 -11.26 -25.42 -10.46
N GLU A 239 -9.94 -25.50 -10.34
CA GLU A 239 -9.25 -26.33 -9.38
C GLU A 239 -8.69 -25.46 -8.26
N VAL A 240 -9.02 -25.83 -7.03
CA VAL A 240 -8.58 -25.14 -5.81
C VAL A 240 -7.70 -26.10 -5.04
N THR A 241 -6.46 -25.68 -4.75
CA THR A 241 -5.52 -26.48 -3.97
C THR A 241 -5.33 -25.88 -2.58
N GLY A 242 -5.29 -26.72 -1.56
CA GLY A 242 -4.99 -26.28 -0.20
C GLY A 242 -4.91 -27.43 0.79
N TRP A 243 -4.96 -27.10 2.07
CA TRP A 243 -4.77 -28.01 3.19
C TRP A 243 -6.04 -28.17 4.00
N ARG A 244 -6.34 -29.39 4.42
CA ARG A 244 -7.40 -29.70 5.38
C ARG A 244 -6.90 -30.67 6.44
N GLU A 245 -7.57 -30.69 7.58
CA GLU A 245 -7.34 -31.71 8.60
C GLU A 245 -7.91 -33.06 8.15
N SER A 246 -7.16 -34.14 8.38
CA SER A 246 -7.58 -35.50 8.03
C SER A 246 -8.67 -36.03 8.96
N LYS A 247 -8.73 -35.55 10.20
CA LYS A 247 -9.75 -35.90 11.20
C LYS A 247 -10.61 -34.67 11.49
N GLY A 248 -11.88 -34.69 11.05
CA GLY A 248 -12.82 -33.58 11.25
C GLY A 248 -13.84 -33.47 10.11
N ARG A 249 -14.57 -32.34 10.06
CA ARG A 249 -15.62 -32.13 9.04
C ARG A 249 -15.09 -31.98 7.60
N GLY A 250 -13.77 -31.98 7.35
CA GLY A 250 -13.13 -32.10 6.03
C GLY A 250 -13.48 -31.04 4.97
N ARG A 251 -14.37 -30.10 5.32
CA ARG A 251 -15.01 -29.12 4.44
C ARG A 251 -14.23 -27.82 4.33
N VAL A 252 -13.31 -27.55 5.26
CA VAL A 252 -12.57 -26.28 5.26
C VAL A 252 -11.21 -26.50 4.62
N ILE A 253 -10.93 -25.73 3.57
CA ILE A 253 -9.65 -25.71 2.88
C ILE A 253 -8.91 -24.44 3.30
N THR A 254 -7.71 -24.63 3.80
CA THR A 254 -6.76 -23.56 4.17
C THR A 254 -5.67 -23.43 3.14
N GLN A 255 -5.11 -22.24 2.97
CA GLN A 255 -4.01 -21.99 2.04
C GLN A 255 -2.70 -22.62 2.52
N PHE A 256 -2.45 -22.58 3.83
CA PHE A 256 -1.23 -23.07 4.46
C PHE A 256 -1.55 -24.09 5.54
N ARG A 257 -0.71 -25.12 5.65
CA ARG A 257 -0.82 -26.17 6.67
C ARG A 257 -0.79 -25.57 8.09
N GLY A 258 -1.76 -25.93 8.93
CA GLY A 258 -1.81 -25.46 10.33
C GLY A 258 -2.17 -23.98 10.51
N LYS A 259 -2.41 -23.23 9.43
CA LYS A 259 -2.78 -21.81 9.52
C LYS A 259 -4.23 -21.64 9.10
N ARG A 260 -4.99 -20.89 9.90
CA ARG A 260 -6.41 -20.57 9.66
C ARG A 260 -6.55 -19.46 8.61
N VAL A 261 -5.94 -19.67 7.45
CA VAL A 261 -5.98 -18.81 6.27
C VAL A 261 -6.87 -19.49 5.26
N PHE A 262 -8.17 -19.19 5.30
CA PHE A 262 -9.15 -19.95 4.52
C PHE A 262 -9.08 -19.64 3.03
N SER A 263 -9.15 -20.68 2.20
CA SER A 263 -9.22 -20.62 0.74
C SER A 263 -10.62 -20.99 0.25
N ALA A 264 -11.20 -22.05 0.82
CA ALA A 264 -12.55 -22.48 0.48
C ALA A 264 -13.27 -23.14 1.66
N VAL A 265 -14.59 -23.13 1.62
CA VAL A 265 -15.45 -24.05 2.37
C VAL A 265 -16.21 -24.88 1.34
N LEU A 266 -16.30 -26.18 1.57
CA LEU A 266 -17.07 -27.14 0.78
C LEU A 266 -18.36 -27.50 1.52
N ASP A 267 -19.35 -27.96 0.78
CA ASP A 267 -20.48 -28.69 1.33
C ASP A 267 -20.43 -30.16 0.88
N ALA A 268 -21.44 -30.94 1.27
CA ALA A 268 -21.47 -32.37 1.02
C ALA A 268 -21.40 -32.72 -0.48
N SER A 269 -21.91 -31.84 -1.36
CA SER A 269 -21.98 -32.11 -2.80
C SER A 269 -20.61 -32.13 -3.48
N LEU A 270 -19.62 -31.42 -2.92
CA LEU A 270 -18.27 -31.31 -3.48
C LEU A 270 -17.26 -32.25 -2.81
N MET A 271 -17.68 -33.03 -1.81
CA MET A 271 -16.75 -33.91 -1.08
C MET A 271 -16.21 -35.04 -1.95
N ASP A 272 -16.99 -35.52 -2.91
CA ASP A 272 -16.57 -36.58 -3.85
C ASP A 272 -15.57 -36.06 -4.90
N ASN A 273 -15.52 -34.74 -5.11
CA ASN A 273 -14.57 -34.10 -6.03
C ASN A 273 -13.21 -33.81 -5.39
N VAL A 274 -13.00 -34.24 -4.14
CA VAL A 274 -11.75 -33.98 -3.42
C VAL A 274 -10.70 -35.03 -3.75
N ASN A 275 -9.63 -34.60 -4.41
CA ASN A 275 -8.46 -35.42 -4.65
C ASN A 275 -7.38 -35.17 -3.58
N VAL A 276 -6.90 -36.21 -2.91
CA VAL A 276 -5.82 -36.11 -1.91
C VAL A 276 -4.48 -36.22 -2.62
N LEU A 277 -3.70 -35.13 -2.59
CA LEU A 277 -2.40 -35.06 -3.25
C LEU A 277 -1.28 -35.61 -2.35
N GLN A 278 -1.28 -35.22 -1.08
CA GLN A 278 -0.31 -35.71 -0.10
C GLN A 278 -0.86 -35.63 1.32
N THR A 279 -0.30 -36.44 2.21
CA THR A 279 -0.63 -36.43 3.63
C THR A 279 0.65 -36.22 4.44
N GLN A 280 0.60 -35.31 5.41
CA GLN A 280 1.71 -34.98 6.28
C GLN A 280 1.25 -34.96 7.73
N VAL A 281 2.11 -35.40 8.64
CA VAL A 281 1.86 -35.32 10.08
C VAL A 281 2.69 -34.18 10.64
N ASP A 282 2.03 -33.30 11.37
CA ASP A 282 2.71 -32.22 12.07
C ASP A 282 3.50 -32.80 13.25
N PRO A 283 4.82 -32.54 13.35
CA PRO A 283 5.67 -33.20 14.35
C PRO A 283 5.40 -32.71 15.78
N GLU A 284 4.87 -31.51 15.96
CA GLU A 284 4.59 -30.94 17.29
C GLU A 284 3.19 -31.29 17.79
N SER A 285 2.18 -31.11 16.93
CA SER A 285 0.78 -31.36 17.30
C SER A 285 0.33 -32.80 17.05
N HIS A 286 1.13 -33.61 16.36
CA HIS A 286 0.77 -34.93 15.83
C HIS A 286 -0.51 -34.92 14.95
N GLN A 287 -0.95 -33.75 14.52
CA GLN A 287 -2.13 -33.56 13.68
C GLN A 287 -1.81 -34.00 12.25
N GLN A 288 -2.70 -34.82 11.66
CA GLN A 288 -2.56 -35.24 10.27
C GLN A 288 -3.26 -34.24 9.34
N TRP A 289 -2.50 -33.70 8.40
CA TRP A 289 -2.95 -32.74 7.38
C TRP A 289 -2.90 -33.37 5.99
N GLN A 290 -3.94 -33.14 5.20
CA GLN A 290 -4.00 -33.55 3.80
C GLN A 290 -3.93 -32.32 2.91
N GLN A 291 -3.00 -32.31 1.96
CA GLN A 291 -3.09 -31.39 0.83
C GLN A 291 -4.03 -32.00 -0.19
N VAL A 292 -5.01 -31.20 -0.61
CA VAL A 292 -6.07 -31.64 -1.52
C VAL A 292 -6.21 -30.68 -2.68
N SER A 293 -6.61 -31.20 -3.84
CA SER A 293 -7.21 -30.41 -4.91
C SER A 293 -8.69 -30.72 -5.03
N VAL A 294 -9.49 -29.69 -5.32
CA VAL A 294 -10.94 -29.83 -5.49
C VAL A 294 -11.34 -29.15 -6.78
N THR A 295 -12.02 -29.89 -7.63
CA THR A 295 -12.59 -29.37 -8.88
C THR A 295 -14.05 -29.01 -8.68
N ALA A 296 -14.40 -27.77 -8.99
CA ALA A 296 -15.76 -27.25 -8.84
C ALA A 296 -16.05 -26.18 -9.88
N TRP A 297 -17.34 -25.99 -10.17
CA TRP A 297 -17.81 -24.89 -11.00
C TRP A 297 -18.00 -23.63 -10.16
N SER A 298 -17.70 -22.48 -10.75
CA SER A 298 -17.90 -21.16 -10.16
C SER A 298 -18.44 -20.21 -11.23
N PRO A 299 -19.20 -19.15 -10.87
CA PRO A 299 -19.47 -18.04 -11.79
C PRO A 299 -18.16 -17.52 -12.41
N ALA A 300 -18.20 -17.06 -13.67
CA ALA A 300 -16.99 -16.57 -14.35
C ALA A 300 -16.54 -15.16 -13.91
N THR A 301 -17.37 -14.47 -13.14
CA THR A 301 -17.11 -13.14 -12.59
C THR A 301 -16.49 -13.21 -11.19
N GLY A 302 -15.96 -12.08 -10.71
CA GLY A 302 -15.39 -11.98 -9.36
C GLY A 302 -13.95 -12.53 -9.27
N TYR A 303 -13.24 -12.58 -10.40
CA TYR A 303 -11.86 -13.05 -10.49
C TYR A 303 -10.94 -12.00 -11.11
N ILE A 304 -9.68 -11.93 -10.67
CA ILE A 304 -8.63 -11.10 -11.28
C ILE A 304 -7.43 -11.93 -11.70
N ASN A 305 -6.72 -11.41 -12.70
CA ASN A 305 -5.54 -12.04 -13.31
C ASN A 305 -4.25 -11.89 -12.47
N ASN A 306 -4.19 -10.88 -11.61
CA ASN A 306 -3.06 -10.59 -10.73
C ASN A 306 -3.61 -10.21 -9.36
N ILE A 307 -3.00 -10.73 -8.30
CA ILE A 307 -3.37 -10.47 -6.91
C ILE A 307 -2.82 -9.14 -6.35
N ASP A 308 -1.75 -8.58 -6.94
CA ASP A 308 -1.13 -7.33 -6.46
C ASP A 308 -2.12 -6.17 -6.31
N PRO A 309 -3.07 -5.94 -7.23
CA PRO A 309 -4.06 -4.88 -7.07
C PRO A 309 -4.96 -5.08 -5.84
N LEU A 310 -5.29 -6.33 -5.49
CA LEU A 310 -6.06 -6.68 -4.30
C LEU A 310 -5.24 -6.48 -3.02
N TRP A 311 -3.94 -6.78 -3.04
CA TRP A 311 -3.02 -6.47 -1.94
C TRP A 311 -2.81 -4.99 -1.73
N ARG A 312 -2.69 -4.20 -2.80
CA ARG A 312 -2.65 -2.73 -2.69
C ARG A 312 -3.96 -2.18 -2.11
N TYR A 313 -5.10 -2.76 -2.46
CA TYR A 313 -6.38 -2.44 -1.86
C TYR A 313 -6.41 -2.75 -0.35
N ALA A 314 -5.95 -3.93 0.06
CA ALA A 314 -5.93 -4.35 1.46
C ALA A 314 -4.92 -3.54 2.30
N ASP A 315 -3.72 -3.26 1.77
CA ASP A 315 -2.75 -2.38 2.43
C ASP A 315 -3.31 -0.96 2.57
N GLN A 316 -3.94 -0.42 1.53
CA GLN A 316 -4.58 0.88 1.62
C GLN A 316 -5.68 0.88 2.68
N MET A 317 -6.49 -0.18 2.77
CA MET A 317 -7.51 -0.35 3.81
C MET A 317 -6.88 -0.40 5.21
N LEU A 318 -5.76 -1.10 5.37
CA LEU A 318 -5.02 -1.18 6.63
C LEU A 318 -4.52 0.22 7.04
N GLN A 319 -3.88 0.95 6.12
CA GLN A 319 -3.35 2.28 6.38
C GLN A 319 -4.46 3.30 6.62
N SER A 320 -5.56 3.23 5.88
CA SER A 320 -6.67 4.17 6.02
C SER A 320 -7.41 4.03 7.33
N THR A 321 -7.57 2.78 7.77
CA THR A 321 -8.46 2.41 8.85
C THR A 321 -7.73 2.39 10.19
N CYS A 322 -6.49 1.91 10.19
CA CYS A 322 -5.75 1.64 11.42
C CYS A 322 -4.72 2.72 11.77
N SER A 323 -4.40 3.65 10.85
CA SER A 323 -3.42 4.72 11.14
C SER A 323 -4.03 5.94 11.83
N ALA A 324 -5.27 5.87 12.31
CA ALA A 324 -5.96 7.01 12.92
C ALA A 324 -5.51 7.26 14.37
N CYS A 325 -5.12 6.22 15.09
CA CYS A 325 -4.80 6.29 16.52
C CYS A 325 -3.30 6.08 16.83
N HIS A 326 -2.62 5.27 16.03
CA HIS A 326 -1.19 4.97 16.15
C HIS A 326 -0.60 4.61 14.79
N SER A 327 0.72 4.47 14.70
CA SER A 327 1.37 3.92 13.51
C SER A 327 0.82 2.52 13.22
N THR A 328 0.49 2.27 11.97
CA THR A 328 -0.09 1.00 11.56
C THR A 328 0.91 -0.13 11.79
N PRO A 329 0.54 -1.21 12.50
CA PRO A 329 1.48 -2.30 12.74
C PRO A 329 1.84 -2.99 11.41
N PRO A 330 3.12 -3.35 11.18
CA PRO A 330 3.49 -4.05 9.95
C PRO A 330 2.82 -5.44 9.92
N PRO A 331 2.46 -5.98 8.74
CA PRO A 331 1.85 -7.31 8.64
C PRO A 331 2.69 -8.43 9.29
N THR A 332 4.00 -8.25 9.37
CA THR A 332 4.93 -9.19 10.04
C THR A 332 4.91 -9.11 11.56
N ARG A 333 4.08 -8.26 12.18
CA ARG A 333 4.01 -8.14 13.64
C ARG A 333 3.52 -9.43 14.32
N TYR A 334 2.58 -10.13 13.69
CA TYR A 334 1.98 -11.34 14.24
C TYR A 334 2.12 -12.51 13.28
N THR A 335 1.94 -13.72 13.81
CA THR A 335 1.72 -14.93 12.99
C THR A 335 0.36 -14.85 12.28
N ALA A 336 0.16 -15.66 11.25
CA ALA A 336 -1.10 -15.70 10.51
C ALA A 336 -2.29 -16.03 11.43
N ASN A 337 -2.11 -16.92 12.40
CA ASN A 337 -3.15 -17.20 13.39
C ASN A 337 -3.29 -16.06 14.42
N GLY A 338 -2.19 -15.39 14.78
CA GLY A 338 -2.21 -14.26 15.72
C GLY A 338 -3.00 -13.05 15.22
N TRP A 339 -3.00 -12.80 13.90
CA TRP A 339 -3.78 -11.71 13.30
C TRP A 339 -5.30 -11.83 13.49
N ILE A 340 -5.82 -13.04 13.73
CA ILE A 340 -7.26 -13.25 13.99
C ILE A 340 -7.66 -12.50 15.26
N ALA A 341 -6.91 -12.71 16.35
CA ALA A 341 -7.16 -12.01 17.61
C ALA A 341 -6.76 -10.53 17.52
N GLY A 342 -5.64 -10.24 16.85
CA GLY A 342 -5.12 -8.87 16.68
C GLY A 342 -6.10 -7.94 15.95
N LEU A 343 -6.67 -8.37 14.83
CA LEU A 343 -7.65 -7.60 14.09
C LEU A 343 -8.97 -7.51 14.86
N LYS A 344 -9.42 -8.62 15.46
CA LYS A 344 -10.66 -8.66 16.23
C LYS A 344 -10.66 -7.68 17.41
N ALA A 345 -9.54 -7.56 18.11
CA ALA A 345 -9.35 -6.60 19.20
C ALA A 345 -9.57 -5.15 18.74
N MET A 346 -9.32 -4.86 17.46
CA MET A 346 -9.47 -3.51 16.88
C MET A 346 -10.87 -3.26 16.27
N SER A 347 -11.73 -4.27 16.20
CA SER A 347 -13.04 -4.18 15.52
C SER A 347 -13.97 -3.09 16.05
N THR A 348 -13.82 -2.67 17.30
CA THR A 348 -14.58 -1.57 17.90
C THR A 348 -14.22 -0.21 17.30
N TYR A 349 -12.97 -0.05 16.82
CA TYR A 349 -12.40 1.23 16.40
C TYR A 349 -12.50 1.48 14.89
N TYR A 350 -12.94 0.48 14.11
CA TYR A 350 -13.14 0.63 12.67
C TYR A 350 -14.58 0.32 12.23
N ARG A 351 -14.90 0.67 10.99
CA ARG A 351 -16.21 0.42 10.35
C ARG A 351 -16.02 -0.22 8.98
N LEU A 352 -15.45 -1.44 9.02
CA LEU A 352 -15.28 -2.30 7.85
C LEU A 352 -16.51 -3.22 7.73
N SER A 353 -16.95 -3.48 6.51
CA SER A 353 -17.93 -4.53 6.24
C SER A 353 -17.31 -5.92 6.50
N PRO A 354 -18.14 -6.98 6.67
CA PRO A 354 -17.62 -8.33 6.86
C PRO A 354 -16.69 -8.82 5.73
N VAL A 355 -16.93 -8.37 4.49
CA VAL A 355 -16.09 -8.72 3.32
C VAL A 355 -14.77 -7.93 3.35
N GLU A 356 -14.82 -6.66 3.72
CA GLU A 356 -13.64 -5.80 3.89
C GLU A 356 -12.73 -6.36 5.01
N GLU A 357 -13.30 -6.67 6.17
CA GLU A 357 -12.56 -7.24 7.31
C GLU A 357 -11.92 -8.59 6.93
N ARG A 358 -12.63 -9.45 6.20
CA ARG A 358 -12.09 -10.75 5.78
C ARG A 358 -10.96 -10.60 4.76
N THR A 359 -11.08 -9.68 3.82
CA THR A 359 -10.05 -9.40 2.83
C THR A 359 -8.80 -8.81 3.48
N LEU A 360 -8.98 -7.89 4.42
CA LEU A 360 -7.89 -7.34 5.23
C LEU A 360 -7.23 -8.42 6.09
N LEU A 361 -8.01 -9.27 6.75
CA LEU A 361 -7.47 -10.39 7.53
C LEU A 361 -6.66 -11.31 6.63
N LYS A 362 -7.19 -11.70 5.47
CA LYS A 362 -6.48 -12.55 4.51
C LYS A 362 -5.14 -11.95 4.09
N TYR A 363 -5.09 -10.64 3.78
CA TYR A 363 -3.85 -9.92 3.49
C TYR A 363 -2.84 -9.97 4.66
N LEU A 364 -3.29 -9.64 5.87
CA LEU A 364 -2.44 -9.66 7.07
C LEU A 364 -1.89 -11.06 7.35
N GLN A 365 -2.72 -12.09 7.12
CA GLN A 365 -2.34 -13.49 7.30
C GLN A 365 -1.35 -13.98 6.26
N THR A 366 -1.53 -13.65 4.98
CA THR A 366 -0.59 -14.04 3.91
C THR A 366 0.73 -13.29 4.00
N HIS A 367 0.77 -12.13 4.66
CA HIS A 367 1.98 -11.33 4.85
C HIS A 367 2.62 -11.46 6.24
N ALA A 368 2.08 -12.35 7.08
CA ALA A 368 2.50 -12.58 8.46
C ALA A 368 3.98 -13.01 8.61
N SER A 369 4.49 -12.99 9.84
CA SER A 369 5.88 -13.35 10.14
C SER A 369 6.22 -14.82 9.85
N ASP A 370 5.24 -15.70 9.95
CA ASP A 370 5.37 -17.16 9.83
C ASP A 370 4.93 -17.69 8.46
N VAL A 371 4.77 -16.81 7.46
CA VAL A 371 4.52 -17.17 6.06
C VAL A 371 5.79 -16.89 5.24
N PRO A 372 6.39 -17.91 4.59
CA PRO A 372 7.60 -17.75 3.78
C PRO A 372 7.41 -16.73 2.65
N ALA A 373 8.45 -15.95 2.33
CA ALA A 373 8.39 -14.95 1.25
C ALA A 373 7.98 -15.54 -0.12
N SER A 374 8.37 -16.79 -0.41
CA SER A 374 7.98 -17.53 -1.62
C SER A 374 6.49 -17.86 -1.70
N GLU A 375 5.80 -17.82 -0.57
CA GLU A 375 4.38 -18.14 -0.39
C GLU A 375 3.51 -16.88 -0.20
N LYS A 376 4.13 -15.70 -0.10
CA LYS A 376 3.46 -14.38 -0.14
C LYS A 376 3.08 -14.04 -1.57
N LYS A 377 2.25 -14.89 -2.17
CA LYS A 377 1.60 -14.62 -3.45
C LYS A 377 0.21 -14.07 -3.19
#